data_AF-A0A285TMV2-F1
#
_entry.id   AF-A0A285TMV2-F1
#
_cell.length_a   1.000
_cell.length_b   1.000
_cell.length_c   1.000
_cell.angle_alpha   90.00
_cell.angle_beta   90.00
_cell.angle_gamma   90.00
#
_symmetry.space_group_name_H-M   'P 1'
#
loop_
_entity.id
_entity.type
_entity.pdbx_description
1 polymer ?
#
loop_
_entity_poly.entity_id
_entity_poly.type
_entity_poly.pdbx_seq_one_letter_code
_entity_poly.pdbx_strand_id
1 'polypeptide(L)'
;MKNHWEEILVVGGEGGSIKLYGSKTAIGDWIYSTEKNESALIDFFDDEDLKSVAVQKSKVVSNWEEAIYLLGPYWMNLYPIHVHPAFKLKVWEEVNKQEEVRSLSRWKRLCVRGE
;
A
#
# COMPACT_ATOMS: atom_id res chain seq x y z
N MET A 1 -20.82 -15.16 0.58
CA MET A 1 -20.62 -13.77 0.14
C MET A 1 -19.14 -13.61 -0.16
N LYS A 2 -18.75 -13.11 -1.35
CA LYS A 2 -17.33 -12.85 -1.62
C LYS A 2 -16.92 -11.62 -0.83
N ASN A 3 -15.84 -11.72 -0.04
CA ASN A 3 -15.21 -10.58 0.59
C ASN A 3 -14.78 -9.59 -0.50
N HIS A 4 -15.28 -8.36 -0.44
CA HIS A 4 -14.92 -7.30 -1.37
C HIS A 4 -13.66 -6.62 -0.86
N TRP A 5 -12.59 -6.70 -1.64
CA TRP A 5 -11.31 -6.07 -1.34
C TRP A 5 -11.22 -4.71 -1.99
N GLU A 6 -10.87 -3.70 -1.20
CA GLU A 6 -10.75 -2.31 -1.56
C GLU A 6 -9.29 -1.87 -1.45
N GLU A 7 -8.82 -0.99 -2.34
CA GLU A 7 -7.49 -0.40 -2.24
C GLU A 7 -7.48 0.62 -1.08
N ILE A 8 -6.69 0.35 -0.05
CA ILE A 8 -6.56 1.21 1.13
C ILE A 8 -5.44 2.24 0.93
N LEU A 9 -4.32 1.78 0.40
CA LEU A 9 -3.16 2.61 0.11
C LEU A 9 -2.48 2.10 -1.16
N VAL A 10 -2.10 3.02 -2.04
CA VAL A 10 -1.24 2.72 -3.19
C VAL A 10 -0.07 3.67 -3.19
N VAL A 11 1.14 3.13 -3.26
CA VAL A 11 2.39 3.89 -3.40
C VAL A 11 3.19 3.39 -4.59
N GLY A 12 3.76 4.30 -5.36
CA GLY A 12 4.58 4.02 -6.53
C GLY A 12 6.07 4.22 -6.25
N GLY A 13 6.90 3.32 -6.76
CA GLY A 13 8.36 3.42 -6.73
C GLY A 13 8.94 3.21 -8.12
N GLU A 14 10.26 3.34 -8.23
CA GLU A 14 10.97 2.89 -9.42
C GLU A 14 10.79 1.37 -9.57
N GLY A 15 10.33 0.91 -10.73
CA GLY A 15 10.09 -0.52 -10.98
C GLY A 15 8.67 -1.01 -10.69
N GLY A 16 7.80 -0.24 -10.02
CA GLY A 16 6.39 -0.58 -9.87
C GLY A 16 5.66 0.04 -8.68
N SER A 17 4.87 -0.75 -7.95
CA SER A 17 4.01 -0.24 -6.88
C SER A 17 3.80 -1.23 -5.73
N ILE A 18 3.47 -0.67 -4.56
CA ILE A 18 2.98 -1.43 -3.41
C ILE A 18 1.54 -1.00 -3.14
N LYS A 19 0.65 -1.97 -3.00
CA LYS A 19 -0.76 -1.77 -2.69
C LYS A 19 -1.10 -2.45 -1.37
N LEU A 20 -1.76 -1.73 -0.48
CA LEU A 20 -2.45 -2.29 0.68
C LEU A 20 -3.94 -2.42 0.34
N TYR A 21 -4.47 -3.61 0.49
CA TYR A 21 -5.89 -3.91 0.36
C TYR A 21 -6.54 -4.13 1.71
N GLY A 22 -7.83 -3.83 1.78
CA GLY A 22 -8.68 -4.05 2.94
C GLY A 22 -9.99 -4.71 2.52
N SER A 23 -10.50 -5.63 3.32
CA SER A 23 -11.86 -6.16 3.19
C SER A 23 -12.54 -6.17 4.55
N LYS A 24 -13.82 -5.84 4.59
CA LYS A 24 -14.64 -6.06 5.79
C LYS A 24 -14.98 -7.54 5.93
N THR A 25 -14.88 -8.06 7.13
CA THR A 25 -15.35 -9.39 7.53
C THR A 25 -16.86 -9.36 7.78
N ALA A 26 -17.47 -10.53 8.01
CA ALA A 26 -18.90 -10.64 8.29
C ALA A 26 -19.35 -9.87 9.54
N ILE A 27 -18.44 -9.64 10.49
CA ILE A 27 -18.69 -8.89 11.73
C ILE A 27 -18.32 -7.40 11.62
N GLY A 28 -17.86 -6.95 10.45
CA GLY A 28 -17.56 -5.54 10.16
C GLY A 28 -16.10 -5.14 10.35
N ASP A 29 -15.26 -6.00 10.92
CA ASP A 29 -13.82 -5.74 11.11
C ASP A 29 -13.06 -5.78 9.79
N TRP A 30 -11.98 -5.00 9.68
CA TRP A 30 -11.11 -5.00 8.52
C TRP A 30 -10.04 -6.09 8.60
N ILE A 31 -9.84 -6.79 7.50
CA ILE A 31 -8.67 -7.62 7.22
C ILE A 31 -7.88 -7.02 6.07
N TYR A 32 -6.58 -7.25 6.04
CA TYR A 32 -5.64 -6.58 5.16
C TYR A 32 -4.71 -7.56 4.46
N SER A 33 -4.24 -7.19 3.27
CA SER A 33 -3.20 -7.90 2.52
C SER A 33 -2.48 -6.89 1.63
N THR A 34 -1.20 -7.11 1.35
CA THR A 34 -0.45 -6.27 0.42
C THR A 34 -0.14 -7.00 -0.88
N GLU A 35 -0.12 -6.26 -1.98
CA GLU A 35 0.43 -6.69 -3.27
C GLU A 35 1.64 -5.81 -3.60
N LYS A 36 2.77 -6.43 -3.94
CA LYS A 36 3.94 -5.76 -4.51
C LYS A 36 4.02 -6.15 -5.97
N ASN A 37 4.04 -5.15 -6.83
CA ASN A 37 4.13 -5.34 -8.26
C ASN A 37 5.41 -4.67 -8.76
N GLU A 38 6.33 -5.47 -9.30
CA GLU A 38 7.62 -5.07 -9.85
C GLU A 38 7.67 -5.30 -11.38
N SER A 39 6.51 -5.34 -12.04
CA SER A 39 6.43 -5.73 -13.46
C SER A 39 7.15 -4.78 -14.40
N ALA A 40 7.38 -3.53 -14.01
CA ALA A 40 8.14 -2.59 -14.84
C ALA A 40 9.64 -2.96 -14.93
N LEU A 41 10.14 -3.82 -14.04
CA LEU A 41 11.50 -4.36 -14.13
C LEU A 41 11.58 -5.55 -15.08
N ILE A 42 10.50 -6.32 -15.25
CA ILE A 42 10.46 -7.49 -16.14
C ILE A 42 10.73 -7.09 -17.59
N ASP A 43 10.27 -5.93 -18.05
CA ASP A 43 10.47 -5.50 -19.44
C ASP A 43 11.96 -5.37 -19.82
N PHE A 44 12.87 -5.41 -18.84
CA PHE A 44 14.32 -5.42 -19.02
C PHE A 44 14.96 -6.82 -18.96
N PHE A 45 14.20 -7.88 -18.62
CA PHE A 45 14.70 -9.24 -18.49
C PHE A 45 13.89 -10.23 -19.36
N ASP A 46 14.57 -10.97 -20.25
CA ASP A 46 13.98 -11.97 -21.16
C ASP A 46 13.66 -13.32 -20.47
N ASP A 47 13.49 -13.33 -19.14
CA ASP A 47 13.27 -14.55 -18.37
C ASP A 47 11.78 -14.72 -18.04
N GLU A 48 11.16 -15.76 -18.61
CA GLU A 48 9.75 -16.08 -18.38
C GLU A 48 9.45 -16.48 -16.93
N ASP A 49 10.45 -17.00 -16.19
CA ASP A 49 10.25 -17.37 -14.79
C ASP A 49 10.11 -16.13 -13.89
N LEU A 50 10.77 -15.02 -14.25
CA LEU A 50 10.65 -13.74 -13.53
C LEU A 50 9.23 -13.14 -13.65
N LYS A 51 8.49 -13.46 -14.71
CA LYS A 51 7.10 -13.00 -14.90
C LYS A 51 6.18 -13.49 -13.79
N SER A 52 6.42 -14.70 -13.29
CA SER A 52 5.62 -15.31 -12.23
C SER A 52 5.89 -14.73 -10.83
N VAL A 53 7.03 -14.08 -10.63
CA VAL A 53 7.50 -13.59 -9.32
C VAL A 53 7.32 -12.08 -9.15
N ALA A 54 7.06 -11.33 -10.22
CA ALA A 54 6.95 -9.87 -10.14
C ALA A 54 5.69 -9.37 -9.42
N VAL A 55 4.68 -10.21 -9.22
CA VAL A 55 3.52 -9.85 -8.39
C VAL A 55 3.48 -10.76 -7.18
N GLN A 56 3.76 -10.20 -6.01
CA GLN A 56 3.76 -10.93 -4.75
C GLN A 56 2.65 -10.43 -3.84
N LYS A 57 1.89 -11.38 -3.27
CA LYS A 57 0.85 -11.09 -2.27
C LYS A 57 1.29 -11.57 -0.90
N SER A 58 1.03 -10.76 0.12
CA SER A 58 1.25 -11.17 1.51
C SER A 58 0.14 -12.12 1.99
N LYS A 59 0.40 -12.76 3.13
CA LYS A 59 -0.66 -13.32 3.97
C LYS A 59 -1.68 -12.24 4.38
N VAL A 60 -2.88 -12.68 4.74
CA VAL A 60 -3.92 -11.82 5.29
C VAL A 60 -3.66 -11.59 6.78
N VAL A 61 -3.81 -10.34 7.23
CA VAL A 61 -3.68 -9.91 8.63
C VAL A 61 -4.93 -9.16 9.08
N SER A 62 -5.23 -9.11 10.38
CA SER A 62 -6.45 -8.49 10.92
C SER A 62 -6.21 -7.20 11.70
N ASN A 63 -4.96 -6.80 11.90
CA ASN A 63 -4.59 -5.57 12.61
C ASN A 63 -3.86 -4.58 11.71
N TRP A 64 -3.99 -3.30 12.05
CA TRP A 64 -3.48 -2.19 11.25
C TRP A 64 -1.96 -2.10 11.31
N GLU A 65 -1.38 -2.38 12.46
CA GLU A 65 0.06 -2.32 12.71
C GLU A 65 0.82 -3.33 11.84
N GLU A 66 0.33 -4.58 11.77
CA GLU A 66 0.84 -5.60 10.85
C GLU A 66 0.60 -5.20 9.40
N ALA A 67 -0.55 -4.61 9.08
CA ALA A 67 -0.86 -4.14 7.72
C ALA A 67 0.17 -3.11 7.23
N ILE A 68 0.55 -2.16 8.10
CA ILE A 68 1.60 -1.18 7.81
C ILE A 68 2.98 -1.84 7.75
N TYR A 69 3.27 -2.81 8.63
CA TYR A 69 4.53 -3.54 8.59
C TYR A 69 4.76 -4.27 7.26
N LEU A 70 3.70 -4.82 6.65
CA LEU A 70 3.77 -5.49 5.34
C LEU A 70 4.23 -4.56 4.20
N LEU A 71 4.01 -3.25 4.31
CA LEU A 71 4.45 -2.26 3.32
C LEU A 71 5.98 -2.09 3.30
N GLY A 72 6.68 -2.47 4.38
CA GLY A 72 8.13 -2.36 4.53
C GLY A 72 8.61 -0.95 4.93
N PRO A 73 9.83 -0.80 5.45
CA PRO A 73 10.25 0.40 6.18
C PRO A 73 10.28 1.70 5.35
N TYR A 74 10.32 1.60 4.02
CA TYR A 74 10.50 2.75 3.13
C TYR A 74 9.22 3.20 2.41
N TRP A 75 8.07 2.61 2.68
CA TRP A 75 6.82 2.90 1.94
C TRP A 75 6.43 4.39 1.99
N MET A 76 6.72 5.08 3.10
CA MET A 76 6.40 6.50 3.27
C MET A 76 7.25 7.41 2.36
N ASN A 77 8.41 6.94 1.92
CA ASN A 77 9.29 7.66 1.01
C ASN A 77 8.95 7.43 -0.47
N LEU A 78 8.07 6.47 -0.77
CA LEU A 78 7.55 6.25 -2.11
C LEU A 78 6.56 7.34 -2.51
N TYR A 79 6.18 7.35 -3.79
CA TYR A 79 5.23 8.32 -4.33
C TYR A 79 3.80 7.93 -3.91
N PRO A 80 3.08 8.74 -3.10
CA PRO A 80 1.70 8.41 -2.74
C PRO A 80 0.78 8.59 -3.94
N ILE A 81 0.05 7.52 -4.29
CA ILE A 81 -0.87 7.49 -5.44
C ILE A 81 -2.32 7.59 -4.96
N HIS A 82 -2.70 6.77 -3.98
CA HIS A 82 -4.08 6.69 -3.49
C HIS A 82 -4.12 6.39 -2.00
N VAL A 83 -5.07 7.00 -1.29
CA VAL A 83 -5.43 6.63 0.09
C VAL A 83 -6.95 6.60 0.20
N HIS A 84 -7.47 5.47 0.66
CA HIS A 84 -8.89 5.28 0.87
C HIS A 84 -9.44 6.30 1.88
N PRO A 85 -10.61 6.92 1.64
CA PRO A 85 -11.14 7.99 2.50
C PRO A 85 -11.22 7.62 3.99
N ALA A 86 -11.67 6.41 4.32
CA ALA A 86 -11.77 5.93 5.71
C ALA A 86 -10.41 5.75 6.43
N PHE A 87 -9.30 5.76 5.69
CA PHE A 87 -7.96 5.52 6.20
C PHE A 87 -7.04 6.75 6.10
N LYS A 88 -7.51 7.87 5.52
CA LYS A 88 -6.71 9.09 5.37
C LYS A 88 -6.08 9.55 6.68
N LEU A 89 -6.86 9.59 7.77
CA LEU A 89 -6.35 9.99 9.09
C LEU A 89 -5.29 9.01 9.61
N LYS A 90 -5.58 7.70 9.59
CA LYS A 90 -4.65 6.67 10.07
C LYS A 90 -3.32 6.69 9.32
N VAL A 91 -3.37 6.80 7.98
CA VAL A 91 -2.16 6.90 7.15
C VAL A 91 -1.40 8.19 7.44
N TRP A 92 -2.10 9.32 7.59
CA TRP A 92 -1.46 10.59 7.92
C TRP A 92 -0.75 10.54 9.28
N GLU A 93 -1.36 9.91 10.29
CA GLU A 93 -0.76 9.74 11.60
C GLU A 93 0.53 8.92 11.53
N GLU A 94 0.57 7.84 10.75
CA GLU A 94 1.82 7.07 10.56
C GLU A 94 2.92 7.87 9.88
N VAL A 95 2.58 8.62 8.82
CA VAL A 95 3.55 9.45 8.10
C VAL A 95 4.06 10.61 8.96
N ASN A 96 3.16 11.28 9.70
CA ASN A 96 3.49 12.47 10.48
C ASN A 96 4.28 12.16 11.77
N LYS A 97 4.36 10.89 12.18
CA LYS A 97 5.26 10.44 13.26
C LYS A 97 6.74 10.43 12.85
N GLN A 98 7.04 10.41 11.55
CA GLN A 98 8.39 10.28 11.02
C GLN A 98 8.96 11.64 10.64
N GLU A 99 10.13 11.99 11.20
CA GLU A 99 10.75 13.31 10.98
C GLU A 99 11.31 13.49 9.55
N GLU A 100 11.71 12.41 8.88
CA GLU A 100 12.50 12.46 7.63
C GLU A 100 11.75 11.96 6.38
N VAL A 101 10.42 12.13 6.32
CA VAL A 101 9.65 11.71 5.13
C VAL A 101 9.82 12.71 3.99
N ARG A 102 10.55 12.31 2.93
CA ARG A 102 10.84 13.18 1.77
C ARG A 102 9.57 13.66 1.04
N SER A 103 8.51 12.86 1.09
CA SER A 103 7.24 13.11 0.40
C SER A 103 6.16 13.74 1.30
N LEU A 104 6.51 14.32 2.46
CA LEU A 104 5.54 14.80 3.47
C LEU A 104 4.47 15.75 2.90
N SER A 105 4.87 16.70 2.05
CA SER A 105 3.93 17.64 1.42
C SER A 105 2.90 16.94 0.51
N ARG A 106 3.29 15.83 -0.13
CA ARG A 106 2.38 15.04 -0.98
C ARG A 106 1.39 14.25 -0.13
N TRP A 107 1.87 13.60 0.93
CA TRP A 107 1.02 12.93 1.91
C TRP A 107 0.01 13.89 2.55
N LYS A 108 0.44 15.10 2.91
CA LYS A 108 -0.44 16.12 3.46
C LYS A 108 -1.55 16.50 2.48
N ARG A 109 -1.24 16.64 1.19
CA ARG A 109 -2.27 16.86 0.16
C ARG A 109 -3.23 15.69 0.12
N LEU A 110 -2.75 14.48 -0.10
CA LEU A 110 -3.61 13.31 -0.31
C LEU A 110 -4.51 12.97 0.90
N CYS A 111 -3.97 13.09 2.12
CA CYS A 111 -4.67 12.69 3.34
C CYS A 111 -5.46 13.82 4.01
N VAL A 112 -4.99 15.07 3.94
CA VAL A 112 -5.57 16.18 4.74
C VAL A 112 -6.37 17.14 3.89
N ARG A 113 -5.94 17.40 2.64
CA ARG A 113 -6.67 18.29 1.73
C ARG A 113 -7.48 17.40 0.79
N GLY A 114 -8.80 17.43 0.90
CA GLY A 114 -9.64 16.86 -0.16
C GLY A 114 -9.21 17.48 -1.49
N GLU A 115 -8.86 16.65 -2.47
CA GLU A 115 -8.84 17.09 -3.87
C GLU A 115 -10.27 17.33 -4.33
#